data_AF-A0A803Y004-F1
#
_entry.id   AF-A0A803Y004-F1
#
_cell.length_a   1.000
_cell.length_b   1.000
_cell.length_c   1.000
_cell.angle_alpha   90.00
_cell.angle_beta   90.00
_cell.angle_gamma   90.00
#
_symmetry.space_group_name_H-M   'P 1'
#
loop_
_entity.id
_entity.type
_entity.pdbx_description
1 polymer ?
#
loop_
_entity_poly.entity_id
_entity_poly.type
_entity_poly.pdbx_seq_one_letter_code
_entity_poly.pdbx_strand_id
1 'polypeptide(L)'
;ESMNRLKMLYTVFMKEVDSHFTEFVNSLVAKSALLDSSSPASLFPASCSEKELHKAKALRAPPEHGKIFTARRSLLDELFEVSHIRTIYHMFIALLIVFILSTLLVDFIDEGRLVLGFDLLVYVFGKFPVVFCTWLCMFCATVIIPYSLFFQWAQGYCSSSHRVIYSLFYGTLFTLFQTVGLGIGPTYVAISYALPPASRFIVILEQVRLVMKAHSFVRENVPRVLSSVKDKSSSVPIPRISQYLYFLFAPTLIYRDNYPRNPTVRWGYVATKFAQVLGSLFYAYYIFVRLCIPQFRNSSQETFNLRGLVLCIFNSILPGVLILFLVFFAFLHCWLNAFAEMMRFADRMFYKDWWNSTSYANYYRTWNVVVHDWLYYYAYRDFLWFFGKKFKAAAMLSVFTVSAAVHEYVLSICFGFFYPVLFCLFMCFGMLFNFILNDRRKGPIWNVIMWTSLFLGQGVIICLYSQEWYARQYCPAENPEFLDYLKPRSWSCHMQM
;
A
#
# COMPACT_ATOMS: atom_id res chain seq x y z
N GLU A 1 -34.58 38.47 23.18
CA GLU A 1 -35.18 37.76 22.03
C GLU A 1 -34.20 36.87 21.25
N SER A 2 -32.96 37.33 20.99
CA SER A 2 -31.92 36.55 20.26
C SER A 2 -31.49 35.25 20.95
N MET A 3 -31.36 35.24 22.28
CA MET A 3 -30.93 34.06 23.05
C MET A 3 -31.95 32.92 23.08
N ASN A 4 -33.25 33.24 22.98
CA ASN A 4 -34.31 32.23 22.89
C ASN A 4 -34.40 31.61 21.49
N ARG A 5 -34.10 32.38 20.42
CA ARG A 5 -33.96 31.83 19.06
C ARG A 5 -32.76 30.88 18.96
N LEU A 6 -31.64 31.20 19.60
CA LEU A 6 -30.45 30.35 19.62
C LEU A 6 -30.70 29.01 20.33
N LYS A 7 -31.40 29.03 21.48
CA LYS A 7 -31.84 27.81 22.17
C LYS A 7 -32.80 26.97 21.34
N MET A 8 -33.74 27.61 20.63
CA MET A 8 -34.69 26.89 19.79
C MET A 8 -33.99 26.23 18.60
N LEU A 9 -33.07 26.95 17.93
CA LEU A 9 -32.24 26.40 16.85
C LEU A 9 -31.37 25.24 17.32
N TYR A 10 -30.74 25.37 18.50
CA TYR A 10 -29.97 24.28 19.11
C TYR A 10 -30.82 23.04 19.38
N THR A 11 -32.05 23.22 19.86
CA THR A 11 -32.95 22.11 20.18
C THR A 11 -33.44 21.41 18.91
N VAL A 12 -33.77 22.17 17.86
CA VAL A 12 -34.15 21.62 16.55
C VAL A 12 -32.98 20.90 15.89
N PHE A 13 -31.78 21.48 15.96
CA PHE A 13 -30.54 20.87 15.46
C PHE A 13 -30.23 19.54 16.16
N MET A 14 -30.29 19.50 17.49
CA MET A 14 -30.05 18.28 18.25
C MET A 14 -31.05 17.18 17.88
N LYS A 15 -32.31 17.53 17.58
CA LYS A 15 -33.35 16.58 17.22
C LYS A 15 -33.17 16.00 15.80
N GLU A 16 -32.77 16.85 14.86
CA GLU A 16 -32.48 16.44 13.48
C GLU A 16 -31.21 15.56 13.43
N VAL A 17 -30.14 15.99 14.10
CA VAL A 17 -28.90 15.22 14.19
C VAL A 17 -29.14 13.87 14.87
N ASP A 18 -29.89 13.84 15.97
CA ASP A 18 -30.22 12.59 16.68
C ASP A 18 -31.01 11.62 15.79
N SER A 19 -31.95 12.12 14.98
CA SER A 19 -32.72 11.30 14.03
C SER A 19 -31.83 10.68 12.94
N HIS A 20 -31.05 11.49 12.22
CA HIS A 20 -30.16 11.00 11.15
C HIS A 20 -29.03 10.12 11.71
N PHE A 21 -28.52 10.46 12.90
CA PHE A 21 -27.50 9.69 13.59
C PHE A 21 -28.03 8.31 14.01
N THR A 22 -29.22 8.28 14.62
CA THR A 22 -29.87 7.04 15.03
C THR A 22 -30.14 6.14 13.83
N GLU A 23 -30.61 6.68 12.70
CA GLU A 23 -30.82 5.92 11.47
C GLU A 23 -29.52 5.34 10.89
N PHE A 24 -28.44 6.14 10.86
CA PHE A 24 -27.14 5.71 10.37
C PHE A 24 -26.50 4.65 11.28
N VAL A 25 -26.54 4.84 12.59
CA VAL A 25 -26.03 3.89 13.59
C VAL A 25 -26.84 2.60 13.54
N ASN A 26 -28.17 2.68 13.46
CA ASN A 26 -29.02 1.50 13.32
C ASN A 26 -28.75 0.74 12.02
N SER A 27 -28.44 1.44 10.92
CA SER A 27 -28.02 0.81 9.65
C SER A 27 -26.67 0.09 9.77
N LEU A 28 -25.69 0.68 10.46
CA LEU A 28 -24.39 0.06 10.76
C LEU A 28 -24.53 -1.15 11.70
N VAL A 29 -25.33 -1.00 12.75
CA VAL A 29 -25.61 -2.06 13.74
C VAL A 29 -26.39 -3.19 13.10
N ALA A 30 -27.43 -2.92 12.31
CA ALA A 30 -28.17 -3.94 11.57
C ALA A 30 -27.29 -4.70 10.57
N LYS A 31 -26.37 -4.01 9.87
CA LYS A 31 -25.37 -4.67 9.01
C LYS A 31 -24.39 -5.53 9.81
N SER A 32 -24.06 -5.15 11.05
CA SER A 32 -23.25 -5.98 11.94
C SER A 32 -24.00 -7.19 12.49
N ALA A 33 -25.29 -7.05 12.84
CA ALA A 33 -26.13 -8.15 13.31
C ALA A 33 -26.48 -9.17 12.20
N LEU A 34 -26.59 -8.73 10.94
CA LEU A 34 -26.72 -9.61 9.78
C LEU A 34 -25.45 -10.44 9.51
N LEU A 35 -24.28 -9.98 9.97
CA LEU A 35 -23.05 -10.78 9.96
C LEU A 35 -23.09 -11.86 11.06
N ASP A 36 -23.73 -11.58 12.20
CA ASP A 36 -23.89 -12.53 13.32
C ASP A 36 -24.88 -13.67 13.01
N SER A 37 -25.89 -13.47 12.14
CA SER A 37 -26.89 -14.52 11.83
C SER A 37 -26.41 -15.59 10.84
N SER A 38 -25.16 -15.51 10.36
CA SER A 38 -24.60 -16.43 9.35
C SER A 38 -23.60 -17.47 9.90
N SER A 39 -23.44 -17.58 11.22
CA SER A 39 -22.59 -18.59 11.86
C SER A 39 -23.40 -19.54 12.76
N PRO A 40 -23.27 -20.87 12.62
CA PRO A 40 -23.79 -21.79 13.62
C PRO A 40 -22.91 -21.71 14.89
N ALA A 41 -23.58 -21.78 16.03
CA ALA A 41 -23.06 -21.67 17.37
C ALA A 41 -21.85 -22.59 17.69
N SER A 42 -20.86 -21.98 18.34
CA SER A 42 -19.94 -22.52 19.35
C SER A 42 -19.72 -24.04 19.44
N LEU A 43 -18.50 -24.46 19.09
CA LEU A 43 -17.78 -25.56 19.76
C LEU A 43 -16.27 -25.27 19.62
N PHE A 44 -15.73 -24.49 20.55
CA PHE A 44 -14.29 -24.42 20.79
C PHE A 44 -13.92 -25.49 21.83
N PRO A 45 -13.10 -26.50 21.50
CA PRO A 45 -12.28 -27.15 22.52
C PRO A 45 -11.10 -26.22 22.81
N ALA A 46 -11.02 -25.78 24.05
CA ALA A 46 -9.85 -25.11 24.61
C ALA A 46 -8.66 -26.09 24.65
N SER A 47 -8.00 -26.31 23.51
CA SER A 47 -6.63 -26.87 23.40
C SER A 47 -6.15 -26.78 21.95
N CYS A 48 -5.91 -25.58 21.43
CA CYS A 48 -5.13 -25.46 20.19
C CYS A 48 -3.65 -25.66 20.55
N SER A 49 -3.31 -26.94 20.73
CA SER A 49 -1.99 -27.45 21.10
C SER A 49 -0.90 -26.96 20.14
N GLU A 50 0.27 -26.67 20.70
CA GLU A 50 1.56 -26.41 20.01
C GLU A 50 1.82 -27.33 18.80
N LYS A 51 1.16 -28.49 18.70
CA LYS A 51 1.15 -29.40 17.55
C LYS A 51 0.73 -28.74 16.22
N GLU A 52 -0.23 -27.80 16.20
CA GLU A 52 -0.62 -27.11 14.95
C GLU A 52 0.43 -26.07 14.51
N LEU A 53 1.08 -25.38 15.46
CA LEU A 53 2.22 -24.49 15.18
C LEU A 53 3.44 -25.27 14.70
N HIS A 54 3.65 -26.49 15.20
CA HIS A 54 4.67 -27.42 14.71
C HIS A 54 4.33 -28.03 13.34
N LYS A 55 3.04 -28.30 13.03
CA LYS A 55 2.58 -28.68 11.69
C LYS A 55 2.77 -27.55 10.66
N ALA A 56 2.50 -26.31 11.05
CA ALA A 56 2.75 -25.13 10.21
C ALA A 56 4.26 -24.88 9.96
N LYS A 57 5.12 -25.26 10.92
CA LYS A 57 6.59 -25.30 10.71
C LYS A 57 7.03 -26.48 9.84
N ALA A 58 6.35 -27.63 9.91
CA ALA A 58 6.65 -28.81 9.12
C ALA A 58 6.25 -28.70 7.64
N LEU A 59 5.32 -27.79 7.30
CA LEU A 59 4.93 -27.49 5.91
C LEU A 59 5.84 -26.47 5.20
N ARG A 60 6.97 -26.08 5.79
CA ARG A 60 8.03 -25.36 5.05
C ARG A 60 8.84 -26.39 4.27
N ALA A 61 8.46 -26.56 2.99
CA ALA A 61 9.29 -27.26 2.02
C ALA A 61 10.73 -26.68 2.01
N PRO A 62 11.75 -27.51 1.74
CA PRO A 62 13.13 -27.06 1.66
C PRO A 62 13.33 -25.97 0.58
N PRO A 63 14.42 -25.18 0.66
CA PRO A 63 14.60 -23.91 -0.07
C PRO A 63 14.68 -23.97 -1.60
N GLU A 64 14.48 -25.14 -2.20
CA GLU A 64 14.64 -25.38 -3.63
C GLU A 64 13.36 -25.10 -4.44
N HIS A 65 12.19 -25.04 -3.78
CA HIS A 65 10.92 -24.73 -4.44
C HIS A 65 10.45 -23.29 -4.16
N GLY A 66 9.84 -22.66 -5.16
CA GLY A 66 9.28 -21.31 -5.05
C GLY A 66 8.08 -21.25 -4.10
N LYS A 67 7.41 -20.09 -4.00
CA LYS A 67 6.23 -19.95 -3.14
C LYS A 67 5.14 -20.97 -3.52
N ILE A 68 4.68 -21.72 -2.52
CA ILE A 68 3.52 -22.61 -2.59
C ILE A 68 2.30 -21.84 -2.07
N PHE A 69 1.27 -21.77 -2.91
CA PHE A 69 0.01 -21.13 -2.55
C PHE A 69 -0.91 -22.15 -1.89
N THR A 70 -1.43 -21.82 -0.71
CA THR A 70 -2.38 -22.65 0.02
C THR A 70 -3.68 -21.89 0.23
N ALA A 71 -4.82 -22.58 0.22
CA ALA A 71 -6.09 -21.98 0.56
C ALA A 71 -6.11 -21.64 2.06
N ARG A 72 -6.22 -20.35 2.40
CA ARG A 72 -6.25 -19.86 3.78
C ARG A 72 -6.90 -18.48 3.85
N ARG A 73 -7.57 -18.21 4.97
CA ARG A 73 -8.21 -16.90 5.22
C ARG A 73 -7.15 -15.85 5.58
N SER A 74 -7.57 -14.59 5.50
CA SER A 74 -6.73 -13.48 5.95
C SER A 74 -6.70 -13.47 7.48
N LEU A 75 -5.53 -13.26 8.07
CA LEU A 75 -5.32 -13.33 9.51
C LEU A 75 -6.31 -12.44 10.28
N LEU A 76 -6.51 -11.20 9.84
CA LEU A 76 -7.40 -10.26 10.56
C LEU A 76 -8.89 -10.66 10.47
N ASP A 77 -9.31 -11.36 9.41
CA ASP A 77 -10.68 -11.90 9.35
C ASP A 77 -10.91 -12.98 10.42
N GLU A 78 -9.88 -13.77 10.74
CA GLU A 78 -9.93 -14.75 11.84
C GLU A 78 -9.86 -14.04 13.21
N LEU A 79 -9.00 -13.03 13.36
CA LEU A 79 -8.90 -12.28 14.61
C LEU A 79 -10.16 -11.46 14.94
N PHE A 80 -10.91 -10.96 13.96
CA PHE A 80 -12.16 -10.26 14.21
C PHE A 80 -13.29 -11.15 14.74
N GLU A 81 -13.15 -12.47 14.64
CA GLU A 81 -14.06 -13.41 15.32
C GLU A 81 -13.85 -13.38 16.85
N VAL A 82 -12.67 -12.93 17.30
CA VAL A 82 -12.38 -12.73 18.73
C VAL A 82 -13.00 -11.42 19.20
N SER A 83 -13.84 -11.52 20.25
CA SER A 83 -14.60 -10.39 20.81
C SER A 83 -13.75 -9.17 21.14
N HIS A 84 -12.55 -9.36 21.72
CA HIS A 84 -11.65 -8.27 22.11
C HIS A 84 -11.16 -7.44 20.92
N ILE A 85 -10.77 -8.07 19.82
CA ILE A 85 -10.27 -7.36 18.62
C ILE A 85 -11.44 -6.70 17.88
N ARG A 86 -12.61 -7.34 17.87
CA ARG A 86 -13.84 -6.73 17.36
C ARG A 86 -14.20 -5.45 18.10
N THR A 87 -13.99 -5.38 19.42
CA THR A 87 -14.17 -4.13 20.19
C THR A 87 -13.21 -3.04 19.71
N ILE A 88 -11.94 -3.35 19.45
CA ILE A 88 -10.99 -2.37 18.89
C ILE A 88 -11.50 -1.84 17.55
N TYR A 89 -11.98 -2.72 16.67
CA TYR A 89 -12.59 -2.31 15.41
C TYR A 89 -13.78 -1.36 15.63
N HIS A 90 -14.68 -1.65 16.59
CA HIS A 90 -15.79 -0.77 16.93
C HIS A 90 -15.32 0.58 17.51
N MET A 91 -14.24 0.61 18.30
CA MET A 91 -13.64 1.86 18.80
C MET A 91 -13.14 2.75 17.67
N PHE A 92 -12.51 2.17 16.64
CA PHE A 92 -12.10 2.94 15.46
C PHE A 92 -13.31 3.52 14.71
N ILE A 93 -14.41 2.77 14.57
CA ILE A 93 -15.65 3.27 13.97
C ILE A 93 -16.25 4.39 14.83
N ALA A 94 -16.30 4.24 16.15
CA ALA A 94 -16.79 5.27 17.05
C ALA A 94 -15.94 6.55 16.96
N LEU A 95 -14.62 6.42 16.88
CA LEU A 95 -13.73 7.55 16.68
C LEU A 95 -13.95 8.24 15.32
N LEU A 96 -14.22 7.49 14.25
CA LEU A 96 -14.62 8.06 12.95
C LEU A 96 -15.91 8.88 13.07
N ILE A 97 -16.92 8.34 13.74
CA ILE A 97 -18.18 9.03 14.00
C ILE A 97 -17.94 10.34 14.73
N VAL A 98 -17.10 10.33 15.77
CA VAL A 98 -16.73 11.55 16.51
C VAL A 98 -16.02 12.56 15.60
N PHE A 99 -15.12 12.13 14.72
CA PHE A 99 -14.49 13.04 13.75
C PHE A 99 -15.50 13.66 12.77
N ILE A 100 -16.46 12.88 12.27
CA ILE A 100 -17.52 13.37 11.39
C ILE A 100 -18.37 14.39 12.14
N LEU A 101 -18.86 14.06 13.34
CA LEU A 101 -19.68 14.95 14.15
C LEU A 101 -18.94 16.23 14.52
N SER A 102 -17.69 16.12 14.96
CA SER A 102 -16.84 17.28 15.24
C SER A 102 -16.64 18.13 14.00
N THR A 103 -16.57 17.52 12.81
CA THR A 103 -16.40 18.29 11.58
C THR A 103 -17.65 19.06 11.22
N LEU A 104 -18.78 18.37 11.18
CA LEU A 104 -20.10 18.98 10.92
C LEU A 104 -20.42 20.10 11.91
N LEU A 105 -20.07 19.92 13.18
CA LEU A 105 -20.33 20.90 14.23
C LEU A 105 -19.49 22.16 14.06
N VAL A 106 -18.19 22.03 13.75
CA VAL A 106 -17.33 23.20 13.50
C VAL A 106 -17.77 23.94 12.23
N ASP A 107 -18.05 23.22 11.14
CA ASP A 107 -18.49 23.85 9.89
C ASP A 107 -19.85 24.57 10.09
N PHE A 108 -20.75 24.00 10.89
CA PHE A 108 -22.02 24.65 11.26
C PHE A 108 -21.81 25.91 12.11
N ILE A 109 -20.83 25.92 13.03
CA ILE A 109 -20.50 27.08 13.85
C ILE A 109 -19.88 28.19 13.00
N ASP A 110 -18.96 27.83 12.10
CA ASP A 110 -18.18 28.79 11.33
C ASP A 110 -19.01 29.43 10.20
N GLU A 111 -19.79 28.64 9.45
CA GLU A 111 -20.51 29.12 8.25
C GLU A 111 -22.02 29.33 8.48
N GLY A 112 -22.57 28.89 9.63
CA GLY A 112 -24.00 28.95 9.92
C GLY A 112 -24.88 28.05 9.04
N ARG A 113 -24.27 27.19 8.21
CA ARG A 113 -24.92 26.19 7.34
C ARG A 113 -24.10 24.90 7.33
N LEU A 114 -24.77 23.77 7.13
CA LEU A 114 -24.11 22.46 6.93
C LEU A 114 -23.56 22.38 5.51
N VAL A 115 -22.40 22.97 5.26
CA VAL A 115 -21.69 22.82 3.98
C VAL A 115 -20.71 21.67 4.12
N LEU A 116 -21.08 20.49 3.60
CA LEU A 116 -20.14 19.39 3.42
C LEU A 116 -19.17 19.71 2.28
N GLY A 117 -18.11 20.47 2.59
CA GLY A 117 -17.07 20.85 1.63
C GLY A 117 -16.14 19.68 1.28
N PHE A 118 -16.52 18.84 0.31
CA PHE A 118 -15.65 17.80 -0.23
C PHE A 118 -14.61 18.34 -1.24
N ASP A 119 -14.35 19.64 -1.25
CA ASP A 119 -13.48 20.31 -2.21
C ASP A 119 -12.06 19.75 -2.24
N LEU A 120 -11.52 19.37 -1.07
CA LEU A 120 -10.21 18.72 -1.00
C LEU A 120 -10.23 17.36 -1.70
N LEU A 121 -11.30 16.57 -1.60
CA LEU A 121 -11.39 15.29 -2.34
C LEU A 121 -11.50 15.54 -3.84
N VAL A 122 -12.33 16.50 -4.25
CA VAL A 122 -12.50 16.89 -5.66
C VAL A 122 -11.16 17.38 -6.25
N TYR A 123 -10.42 18.19 -5.50
CA TYR A 123 -9.09 18.67 -5.88
C TYR A 123 -8.09 17.50 -5.99
N VAL A 124 -7.99 16.67 -4.94
CA VAL A 124 -6.98 15.62 -4.83
C VAL A 124 -7.20 14.45 -5.81
N PHE A 125 -8.44 14.17 -6.19
CA PHE A 125 -8.83 13.19 -7.23
C PHE A 125 -9.16 13.82 -8.59
N GLY A 126 -8.79 15.09 -8.79
CA GLY A 126 -9.05 15.80 -10.04
C GLY A 126 -8.38 15.15 -11.26
N LYS A 127 -8.84 15.55 -12.46
CA LYS A 127 -8.36 15.05 -13.77
C LYS A 127 -8.52 13.52 -13.93
N PHE A 128 -9.57 12.94 -13.34
CA PHE A 128 -9.89 11.52 -13.41
C PHE A 128 -9.90 10.92 -14.83
N PRO A 129 -10.43 11.58 -15.89
CA PRO A 129 -10.41 11.02 -17.24
C PRO A 129 -8.99 10.73 -17.75
N VAL A 130 -8.03 11.61 -17.45
CA VAL A 130 -6.61 11.41 -17.82
C VAL A 130 -6.02 10.22 -17.06
N VAL A 131 -6.32 10.10 -15.76
CA VAL A 131 -5.90 8.97 -14.92
C VAL A 131 -6.42 7.66 -15.49
N PHE A 132 -7.72 7.60 -15.81
CA PHE A 132 -8.35 6.40 -16.35
C PHE A 132 -7.79 6.01 -17.72
N CYS A 133 -7.65 6.96 -18.65
CA CYS A 133 -7.06 6.71 -19.96
C CYS A 133 -5.61 6.23 -19.83
N THR A 134 -4.82 6.82 -18.94
CA THR A 134 -3.43 6.41 -18.68
C THR A 134 -3.38 4.99 -18.13
N TRP A 135 -4.22 4.68 -17.15
CA TRP A 135 -4.32 3.33 -16.59
C TRP A 135 -4.72 2.30 -17.65
N LEU A 136 -5.73 2.60 -18.47
CA LEU A 136 -6.17 1.72 -19.54
C LEU A 136 -5.05 1.47 -20.55
N CYS A 137 -4.33 2.51 -20.97
CA CYS A 137 -3.18 2.37 -21.86
C CYS A 137 -2.06 1.52 -21.24
N MET A 138 -1.68 1.79 -19.98
CA MET A 138 -0.68 0.98 -19.26
C MET A 138 -1.10 -0.48 -19.15
N PHE A 139 -2.37 -0.73 -18.80
CA PHE A 139 -2.92 -2.06 -18.63
C PHE A 139 -2.93 -2.83 -19.96
N CYS A 140 -3.49 -2.25 -21.02
CA CYS A 140 -3.50 -2.84 -22.36
C CYS A 140 -2.08 -3.13 -22.88
N ALA A 141 -1.16 -2.18 -22.71
CA ALA A 141 0.23 -2.35 -23.09
C ALA A 141 0.90 -3.51 -22.32
N THR A 142 0.63 -3.61 -21.01
CA THR A 142 1.16 -4.70 -20.17
C THR A 142 0.55 -6.07 -20.51
N VAL A 143 -0.71 -6.12 -20.95
CA VAL A 143 -1.33 -7.37 -21.42
C VAL A 143 -0.70 -7.81 -22.74
N ILE A 144 -0.59 -6.90 -23.71
CA ILE A 144 -0.23 -7.25 -25.09
C ILE A 144 1.28 -7.44 -25.23
N ILE A 145 2.09 -6.46 -24.83
CA ILE A 145 3.52 -6.42 -25.20
C ILE A 145 4.32 -7.54 -24.50
N PRO A 146 4.34 -7.68 -23.15
CA PRO A 146 5.02 -8.78 -22.48
C PRO A 146 4.60 -10.17 -22.96
N TYR A 147 3.30 -10.39 -23.21
CA TYR A 147 2.80 -11.67 -23.67
C TYR A 147 3.28 -11.98 -25.10
N SER A 148 3.12 -11.04 -26.03
CA SER A 148 3.56 -11.20 -27.42
C SER A 148 5.07 -11.39 -27.54
N LEU A 149 5.87 -10.61 -26.80
CA LEU A 149 7.33 -10.75 -26.78
C LEU A 149 7.76 -12.12 -26.25
N PHE A 150 7.16 -12.57 -25.13
CA PHE A 150 7.46 -13.88 -24.58
C PHE A 150 7.03 -15.01 -25.52
N PHE A 151 5.85 -14.89 -26.14
CA PHE A 151 5.31 -15.88 -27.06
C PHE A 151 6.22 -16.06 -28.28
N GLN A 152 6.59 -14.96 -28.94
CA GLN A 152 7.48 -14.98 -30.10
C GLN A 152 8.89 -15.47 -29.74
N TRP A 153 9.40 -15.07 -28.58
CA TRP A 153 10.67 -15.59 -28.07
C TRP A 153 10.58 -17.11 -27.85
N ALA A 154 9.57 -17.61 -27.15
CA ALA A 154 9.45 -19.02 -26.81
C ALA A 154 9.30 -19.92 -28.05
N GLN A 155 8.53 -19.49 -29.06
CA GLN A 155 8.38 -20.24 -30.32
C GLN A 155 9.67 -20.25 -31.15
N GLY A 156 10.30 -19.09 -31.32
CA GLY A 156 11.51 -18.97 -32.14
C GLY A 156 12.78 -19.52 -31.48
N TYR A 157 12.81 -19.63 -30.14
CA TYR A 157 13.99 -20.11 -29.41
C TYR A 157 14.36 -21.57 -29.76
N CYS A 158 13.38 -22.42 -30.03
CA CYS A 158 13.62 -23.81 -30.43
C CYS A 158 14.18 -23.93 -31.86
N SER A 159 13.73 -23.05 -32.76
CA SER A 159 14.07 -23.07 -34.19
C SER A 159 15.35 -22.30 -34.53
N SER A 160 15.79 -21.39 -33.67
CA SER A 160 16.92 -20.51 -33.96
C SER A 160 18.28 -21.20 -33.77
N SER A 161 19.16 -21.00 -34.74
CA SER A 161 20.58 -21.41 -34.68
C SER A 161 21.37 -20.56 -33.68
N HIS A 162 21.07 -19.26 -33.59
CA HIS A 162 21.75 -18.29 -32.70
C HIS A 162 20.90 -17.92 -31.48
N ARG A 163 20.66 -18.91 -30.60
CA ARG A 163 19.76 -18.80 -29.43
C ARG A 163 20.09 -17.67 -28.44
N VAL A 164 21.38 -17.36 -28.28
CA VAL A 164 21.86 -16.31 -27.36
C VAL A 164 21.50 -14.92 -27.89
N ILE A 165 21.82 -14.64 -29.16
CA ILE A 165 21.51 -13.36 -29.81
C ILE A 165 20.00 -13.16 -29.86
N TYR A 166 19.24 -14.21 -30.18
CA TYR A 166 17.78 -14.18 -30.18
C TYR A 166 17.21 -13.84 -28.80
N SER A 167 17.72 -14.48 -27.74
CA SER A 167 17.29 -14.18 -26.37
C SER A 167 17.68 -12.77 -25.91
N LEU A 168 18.87 -12.29 -26.28
CA LEU A 168 19.31 -10.93 -25.97
C LEU A 168 18.41 -9.89 -26.66
N PHE A 169 18.04 -10.11 -27.92
CA PHE A 169 17.15 -9.21 -28.66
C PHE A 169 15.79 -9.03 -27.98
N TYR A 170 15.08 -10.13 -27.67
CA TYR A 170 13.79 -10.05 -26.97
C TYR A 170 13.95 -9.57 -25.52
N GLY A 171 15.05 -9.90 -24.86
CA GLY A 171 15.39 -9.39 -23.53
C GLY A 171 15.53 -7.87 -23.53
N THR A 172 16.27 -7.31 -24.49
CA THR A 172 16.45 -5.86 -24.66
C THR A 172 15.14 -5.17 -25.03
N LEU A 173 14.31 -5.79 -25.88
CA LEU A 173 13.00 -5.22 -26.22
C LEU A 173 12.06 -5.20 -25.00
N PHE A 174 12.09 -6.25 -24.17
CA PHE A 174 11.33 -6.29 -22.92
C PHE A 174 11.84 -5.25 -21.92
N THR A 175 13.15 -5.10 -21.74
CA THR A 175 13.69 -4.08 -20.83
C THR A 175 13.39 -2.67 -21.32
N LEU A 176 13.45 -2.41 -22.64
CA LEU A 176 13.04 -1.15 -23.24
C LEU A 176 11.57 -0.84 -22.96
N PHE A 177 10.69 -1.83 -23.09
CA PHE A 177 9.27 -1.68 -22.75
C PHE A 177 9.08 -1.36 -21.26
N GLN A 178 9.79 -2.06 -20.36
CA GLN A 178 9.71 -1.79 -18.92
C GLN A 178 10.18 -0.38 -18.57
N THR A 179 11.30 0.08 -19.14
CA THR A 179 11.89 1.38 -18.79
C THR A 179 11.19 2.54 -19.48
N VAL A 180 10.97 2.48 -20.79
CA VAL A 180 10.36 3.58 -21.54
C VAL A 180 8.84 3.54 -21.46
N GLY A 181 8.26 2.38 -21.76
CA GLY A 181 6.81 2.21 -21.83
C GLY A 181 6.14 2.34 -20.46
N LEU A 182 6.61 1.56 -19.48
CA LEU A 182 6.05 1.60 -18.12
C LEU A 182 6.80 2.53 -17.18
N GLY A 183 8.11 2.74 -17.31
CA GLY A 183 8.86 3.64 -16.44
C GLY A 183 8.62 5.13 -16.75
N ILE A 184 9.05 5.56 -17.94
CA ILE A 184 9.04 6.98 -18.32
C ILE A 184 7.63 7.45 -18.71
N GLY A 185 6.88 6.67 -19.47
CA GLY A 185 5.57 7.07 -20.00
C GLY A 185 4.57 7.58 -18.94
N PRO A 186 4.22 6.78 -17.91
CA PRO A 186 3.27 7.18 -16.87
C PRO A 186 3.77 8.36 -16.03
N THR A 187 5.08 8.40 -15.77
CA THR A 187 5.75 9.50 -15.06
C THR A 187 5.64 10.80 -15.84
N TYR A 188 5.90 10.75 -17.14
CA TYR A 188 5.74 11.89 -18.04
C TYR A 188 4.30 12.40 -18.03
N VAL A 189 3.31 11.52 -18.14
CA VAL A 189 1.90 11.91 -18.08
C VAL A 189 1.56 12.56 -16.73
N ALA A 190 2.01 11.98 -15.62
CA ALA A 190 1.75 12.52 -14.27
C ALA A 190 2.30 13.94 -14.07
N ILE A 191 3.48 14.22 -14.62
CA ILE A 191 4.16 15.53 -14.54
C ILE A 191 3.59 16.51 -15.56
N SER A 192 3.55 16.15 -16.85
CA SER A 192 3.17 17.05 -17.94
C SER A 192 1.71 17.49 -17.88
N TYR A 193 0.80 16.59 -17.48
CA TYR A 193 -0.61 16.97 -17.27
C TYR A 193 -0.86 17.58 -15.89
N ALA A 194 0.19 17.78 -15.07
CA ALA A 194 0.11 18.32 -13.71
C ALA A 194 -1.05 17.70 -12.92
N LEU A 195 -1.03 16.36 -12.79
CA LEU A 195 -2.07 15.64 -12.05
C LEU A 195 -2.01 16.01 -10.56
N PRO A 196 -3.16 16.08 -9.86
CA PRO A 196 -3.18 16.26 -8.41
C PRO A 196 -2.54 15.08 -7.65
N PRO A 197 -2.18 15.23 -6.36
CA PRO A 197 -1.39 14.25 -5.63
C PRO A 197 -1.95 12.83 -5.60
N ALA A 198 -3.22 12.62 -5.21
CA ALA A 198 -3.77 11.26 -5.15
C ALA A 198 -3.98 10.67 -6.55
N SER A 199 -4.37 11.48 -7.53
CA SER A 199 -4.41 11.07 -8.94
C SER A 199 -3.03 10.58 -9.42
N ARG A 200 -1.93 11.24 -9.03
CA ARG A 200 -0.56 10.73 -9.29
C ARG A 200 -0.29 9.42 -8.57
N PHE A 201 -0.64 9.30 -7.28
CA PHE A 201 -0.47 8.06 -6.52
C PHE A 201 -1.15 6.87 -7.20
N ILE A 202 -2.37 7.03 -7.71
CA ILE A 202 -3.08 5.95 -8.44
C ILE A 202 -2.24 5.48 -9.64
N VAL A 203 -1.81 6.41 -10.50
CA VAL A 203 -1.06 6.08 -11.71
C VAL A 203 0.28 5.43 -11.38
N ILE A 204 1.05 6.01 -10.47
CA ILE A 204 2.42 5.55 -10.16
C ILE A 204 2.42 4.25 -9.34
N LEU A 205 1.47 4.03 -8.44
CA LEU A 205 1.35 2.76 -7.73
C LEU A 205 0.92 1.64 -8.68
N GLU A 206 -0.03 1.90 -9.60
CA GLU A 206 -0.42 0.94 -10.63
C GLU A 206 0.72 0.64 -11.60
N GLN A 207 1.50 1.65 -11.98
CA GLN A 207 2.73 1.50 -12.75
C GLN A 207 3.70 0.52 -12.08
N VAL A 208 4.07 0.76 -10.81
CA VAL A 208 4.99 -0.12 -10.06
C VAL A 208 4.44 -1.53 -9.98
N ARG A 209 3.13 -1.69 -9.72
CA ARG A 209 2.46 -2.99 -9.68
C ARG A 209 2.57 -3.74 -11.01
N LEU A 210 2.32 -3.07 -12.14
CA LEU A 210 2.38 -3.66 -13.48
C LEU A 210 3.81 -4.04 -13.87
N VAL A 211 4.81 -3.20 -13.55
CA VAL A 211 6.24 -3.52 -13.75
C VAL A 211 6.62 -4.79 -12.99
N MET A 212 6.27 -4.88 -11.70
CA MET A 212 6.57 -6.06 -10.87
C MET A 212 5.90 -7.32 -11.43
N LYS A 213 4.65 -7.23 -11.87
CA LYS A 213 3.92 -8.37 -12.45
C LYS A 213 4.50 -8.81 -13.79
N ALA A 214 4.77 -7.88 -14.69
CA ALA A 214 5.35 -8.20 -15.98
C ALA A 214 6.75 -8.84 -15.83
N HIS A 215 7.57 -8.35 -14.90
CA HIS A 215 8.84 -8.99 -14.55
C HIS A 215 8.65 -10.43 -14.02
N SER A 216 7.72 -10.62 -13.06
CA SER A 216 7.43 -11.96 -12.51
C SER A 216 6.97 -12.95 -13.58
N PHE A 217 6.11 -12.52 -14.50
CA PHE A 217 5.63 -13.35 -15.60
C PHE A 217 6.79 -13.87 -16.48
N VAL A 218 7.67 -12.98 -16.94
CA VAL A 218 8.81 -13.39 -17.77
C VAL A 218 9.76 -14.28 -16.97
N ARG A 219 10.11 -13.89 -15.74
CA ARG A 219 11.09 -14.57 -14.90
C ARG A 219 10.67 -15.98 -14.48
N GLU A 220 9.38 -16.25 -14.31
CA GLU A 220 8.85 -17.59 -13.98
C GLU A 220 8.73 -18.52 -15.19
N ASN A 221 8.52 -17.98 -16.39
CA ASN A 221 8.28 -18.78 -17.58
C ASN A 221 9.56 -19.05 -18.41
N VAL A 222 10.54 -18.14 -18.39
CA VAL A 222 11.82 -18.34 -19.10
C VAL A 222 12.52 -19.65 -18.70
N PRO A 223 12.70 -20.00 -17.40
CA PRO A 223 13.34 -21.26 -17.02
C PRO A 223 12.60 -22.50 -17.50
N ARG A 224 11.26 -22.45 -17.63
CA ARG A 224 10.44 -23.58 -18.08
C ARG A 224 10.65 -23.89 -19.56
N VAL A 225 10.78 -22.84 -20.39
CA VAL A 225 11.12 -23.00 -21.80
C VAL A 225 12.55 -23.53 -21.94
N LEU A 226 13.49 -23.01 -21.16
CA LEU A 226 14.88 -23.48 -21.17
C LEU A 226 15.01 -24.95 -20.75
N SER A 227 14.31 -25.39 -19.71
CA SER A 227 14.31 -26.79 -19.27
C SER A 227 13.65 -27.72 -20.29
N SER A 228 12.51 -27.30 -20.86
CA SER A 228 11.80 -28.04 -21.91
C SER A 228 12.67 -28.32 -23.14
N VAL A 229 13.46 -27.33 -23.57
CA VAL A 229 14.42 -27.50 -24.68
C VAL A 229 15.57 -28.43 -24.29
N LYS A 230 16.05 -28.36 -23.05
CA LYS A 230 17.10 -29.26 -22.54
C LYS A 230 16.61 -30.71 -22.51
N ASP A 231 15.35 -30.91 -22.12
CA ASP A 231 14.71 -32.22 -22.00
C ASP A 231 14.17 -32.75 -23.34
N LYS A 232 14.37 -32.02 -24.45
CA LYS A 232 13.89 -32.33 -25.81
C LYS A 232 12.38 -32.65 -25.87
N SER A 233 11.57 -31.99 -25.03
CA SER A 233 10.13 -32.19 -25.04
C SER A 233 9.50 -31.62 -26.31
N SER A 234 8.53 -32.32 -26.90
CA SER A 234 7.87 -31.90 -28.15
C SER A 234 7.01 -30.64 -28.01
N SER A 235 6.52 -30.32 -26.81
CA SER A 235 5.68 -29.13 -26.55
C SER A 235 6.41 -28.06 -25.76
N VAL A 236 6.41 -26.82 -26.24
CA VAL A 236 6.91 -25.66 -25.50
C VAL A 236 5.85 -25.22 -24.47
N PRO A 237 6.18 -25.13 -23.17
CA PRO A 237 5.22 -24.77 -22.13
C PRO A 237 4.94 -23.26 -22.15
N ILE A 238 4.02 -22.83 -23.02
CA ILE A 238 3.58 -21.44 -23.13
C ILE A 238 2.26 -21.26 -22.34
N PRO A 239 2.18 -20.27 -21.44
CA PRO A 239 0.95 -20.02 -20.68
C PRO A 239 -0.15 -19.43 -21.57
N ARG A 240 -1.40 -19.72 -21.22
CA ARG A 240 -2.57 -19.15 -21.90
C ARG A 240 -2.71 -17.68 -21.54
N ILE A 241 -3.16 -16.85 -22.48
CA ILE A 241 -3.42 -15.42 -22.23
C ILE A 241 -4.44 -15.20 -21.09
N SER A 242 -5.40 -16.11 -20.93
CA SER A 242 -6.38 -16.06 -19.84
C SER A 242 -5.77 -16.23 -18.46
N GLN A 243 -4.72 -17.07 -18.33
CA GLN A 243 -3.98 -17.24 -17.07
C GLN A 243 -3.17 -15.98 -16.74
N TYR A 244 -2.55 -15.38 -17.76
CA TYR A 244 -1.82 -14.13 -17.60
C TYR A 244 -2.74 -12.96 -17.22
N LEU A 245 -3.89 -12.81 -17.90
CA LEU A 245 -4.88 -11.79 -17.60
C LEU A 245 -5.46 -11.96 -16.19
N TYR A 246 -5.75 -13.20 -15.77
CA TYR A 246 -6.15 -13.50 -14.39
C TYR A 246 -5.07 -13.06 -13.39
N PHE A 247 -3.80 -13.38 -13.65
CA PHE A 247 -2.69 -12.97 -12.80
C PHE A 247 -2.58 -11.45 -12.68
N LEU A 248 -2.81 -10.68 -13.76
CA LEU A 248 -2.74 -9.22 -13.71
C LEU A 248 -3.74 -8.61 -12.71
N PHE A 249 -4.89 -9.23 -12.48
CA PHE A 249 -5.85 -8.81 -11.44
C PHE A 249 -5.69 -9.53 -10.09
N ALA A 250 -5.05 -10.69 -10.05
CA ALA A 250 -4.87 -11.45 -8.80
C ALA A 250 -4.10 -10.63 -7.74
N PRO A 251 -4.46 -10.71 -6.45
CA PRO A 251 -3.79 -9.97 -5.36
C PRO A 251 -2.45 -10.62 -4.95
N THR A 252 -1.62 -10.96 -5.92
CA THR A 252 -0.27 -11.49 -5.73
C THR A 252 0.65 -10.97 -6.84
N LEU A 253 1.96 -10.93 -6.55
CA LEU A 253 2.98 -10.50 -7.49
C LEU A 253 3.83 -11.66 -8.02
N ILE A 254 3.53 -12.91 -7.62
CA ILE A 254 4.24 -14.11 -8.08
C ILE A 254 3.37 -14.86 -9.08
N TYR A 255 3.85 -15.01 -10.31
CA TYR A 255 3.16 -15.70 -11.39
C TYR A 255 3.17 -17.23 -11.19
N ARG A 256 1.99 -17.84 -11.31
CA ARG A 256 1.76 -19.29 -11.39
C ARG A 256 0.63 -19.55 -12.39
N ASP A 257 0.68 -20.69 -13.06
CA ASP A 257 -0.35 -21.05 -14.05
C ASP A 257 -1.68 -21.38 -13.38
N ASN A 258 -1.61 -21.94 -12.17
CA ASN A 258 -2.76 -22.34 -11.37
C ASN A 258 -2.60 -21.82 -9.94
N TYR A 259 -3.64 -21.17 -9.43
CA TYR A 259 -3.74 -20.73 -8.05
C TYR A 259 -4.86 -21.51 -7.34
N PRO A 260 -4.79 -21.71 -6.01
CA PRO A 260 -5.90 -22.27 -5.27
C PRO A 260 -7.11 -21.33 -5.39
N ARG A 261 -8.29 -21.88 -5.72
CA ARG A 261 -9.51 -21.11 -5.96
C ARG A 261 -10.63 -21.45 -4.98
N ASN A 262 -11.39 -20.44 -4.57
CA ASN A 262 -12.61 -20.64 -3.78
C ASN A 262 -13.73 -21.19 -4.67
N PRO A 263 -14.66 -22.00 -4.14
CA PRO A 263 -15.75 -22.59 -4.92
C PRO A 263 -16.76 -21.56 -5.43
N THR A 264 -17.07 -20.54 -4.63
CA THR A 264 -18.07 -19.50 -4.94
C THR A 264 -17.54 -18.11 -4.58
N VAL A 265 -18.21 -17.07 -5.08
CA VAL A 265 -17.94 -15.66 -4.76
C VAL A 265 -19.02 -15.17 -3.80
N ARG A 266 -18.63 -14.67 -2.63
CA ARG A 266 -19.55 -14.08 -1.65
C ARG A 266 -19.67 -12.58 -1.88
N TRP A 267 -20.62 -12.15 -2.71
CA TRP A 267 -20.81 -10.74 -3.06
C TRP A 267 -21.12 -9.83 -1.87
N GLY A 268 -21.82 -10.33 -0.85
CA GLY A 268 -22.03 -9.59 0.40
C GLY A 268 -20.72 -9.25 1.10
N TYR A 269 -19.78 -10.19 1.16
CA TYR A 269 -18.44 -9.95 1.70
C TYR A 269 -17.67 -8.92 0.86
N VAL A 270 -17.72 -9.03 -0.48
CA VAL A 270 -17.10 -8.06 -1.40
C VAL A 270 -17.64 -6.65 -1.17
N ALA A 271 -18.96 -6.49 -1.12
CA ALA A 271 -19.61 -5.20 -0.89
C ALA A 271 -19.21 -4.61 0.47
N THR A 272 -19.20 -5.41 1.54
CA THR A 272 -18.76 -4.98 2.87
C THR A 272 -17.30 -4.53 2.86
N LYS A 273 -16.39 -5.27 2.23
CA LYS A 273 -14.98 -4.87 2.15
C LYS A 273 -14.78 -3.58 1.33
N PHE A 274 -15.49 -3.39 0.22
CA PHE A 274 -15.45 -2.11 -0.52
C PHE A 274 -16.04 -0.94 0.26
N ALA A 275 -17.13 -1.16 1.01
CA ALA A 275 -17.68 -0.15 1.90
C ALA A 275 -16.68 0.23 3.02
N GLN A 276 -15.93 -0.74 3.56
CA GLN A 276 -14.84 -0.48 4.52
C GLN A 276 -13.68 0.31 3.89
N VAL A 277 -13.33 0.06 2.63
CA VAL A 277 -12.33 0.87 1.90
C VAL A 277 -12.82 2.30 1.76
N LEU A 278 -14.07 2.51 1.33
CA LEU A 278 -14.65 3.84 1.18
C LEU A 278 -14.73 4.59 2.53
N GLY A 279 -15.20 3.91 3.58
CA GLY A 279 -15.21 4.48 4.94
C GLY A 279 -13.82 4.84 5.42
N SER A 280 -12.80 4.03 5.10
CA SER A 280 -11.41 4.32 5.43
C SER A 280 -10.85 5.51 4.63
N LEU A 281 -11.26 5.70 3.37
CA LEU A 281 -10.89 6.88 2.60
C LEU A 281 -11.43 8.16 3.25
N PHE A 282 -12.71 8.16 3.67
CA PHE A 282 -13.29 9.28 4.41
C PHE A 282 -12.61 9.51 5.75
N TYR A 283 -12.26 8.44 6.47
CA TYR A 283 -11.50 8.55 7.71
C TYR A 283 -10.17 9.27 7.47
N ALA A 284 -9.40 8.87 6.45
CA ALA A 284 -8.14 9.50 6.12
C ALA A 284 -8.33 10.99 5.81
N TYR A 285 -9.38 11.32 5.04
CA TYR A 285 -9.77 12.70 4.74
C TYR A 285 -10.01 13.51 6.03
N TYR A 286 -10.81 13.01 6.98
CA TYR A 286 -11.07 13.73 8.23
C TYR A 286 -9.81 13.87 9.10
N ILE A 287 -8.92 12.87 9.13
CA ILE A 287 -7.60 12.98 9.79
C ILE A 287 -6.81 14.14 9.17
N PHE A 288 -6.74 14.24 7.85
CA PHE A 288 -6.04 15.34 7.19
C PHE A 288 -6.66 16.69 7.53
N VAL A 289 -7.99 16.82 7.39
CA VAL A 289 -8.69 18.09 7.61
C VAL A 289 -8.59 18.57 9.07
N ARG A 290 -8.74 17.67 10.04
CA ARG A 290 -8.82 18.05 11.46
C ARG A 290 -7.46 18.07 12.16
N LEU A 291 -6.56 17.16 11.82
CA LEU A 291 -5.28 17.01 12.53
C LEU A 291 -4.10 17.59 11.75
N CYS A 292 -4.03 17.39 10.44
CA CYS A 292 -2.87 17.79 9.65
C CYS A 292 -2.94 19.24 9.17
N ILE A 293 -4.02 19.63 8.48
CA ILE A 293 -4.12 20.94 7.81
C ILE A 293 -3.93 22.11 8.80
N PRO A 294 -4.60 22.18 9.96
CA PRO A 294 -4.45 23.31 10.87
C PRO A 294 -3.03 23.45 11.42
N GLN A 295 -2.38 22.32 11.70
CA GLN A 295 -1.01 22.29 12.19
C GLN A 295 -0.04 22.81 11.13
N PHE A 296 -0.10 22.28 9.90
CA PHE A 296 0.88 22.62 8.87
C PHE A 296 0.64 23.99 8.23
N ARG A 297 -0.62 24.44 8.12
CA ARG A 297 -0.93 25.77 7.57
C ARG A 297 -0.29 26.88 8.40
N ASN A 298 -0.33 26.74 9.73
CA ASN A 298 0.25 27.72 10.65
C ASN A 298 1.77 27.54 10.78
N SER A 299 2.26 26.31 10.98
CA SER A 299 3.70 26.07 11.22
C SER A 299 4.60 26.31 10.02
N SER A 300 4.08 26.30 8.79
CA SER A 300 4.87 26.57 7.57
C SER A 300 5.04 28.07 7.27
N GLN A 301 4.33 28.95 7.99
CA GLN A 301 4.48 30.40 7.88
C GLN A 301 5.57 30.96 8.82
N GLU A 302 5.98 30.18 9.83
CA GLU A 302 7.02 30.59 10.78
C GLU A 302 8.43 30.27 10.24
N THR A 303 9.40 31.13 10.53
CA THR A 303 10.81 30.87 10.22
C THR A 303 11.34 29.64 10.94
N PHE A 304 12.29 28.92 10.33
CA PHE A 304 12.86 27.70 10.89
C PHE A 304 13.27 27.84 12.37
N ASN A 305 12.61 27.06 13.23
CA ASN A 305 12.91 26.97 14.66
C ASN A 305 12.99 25.50 15.06
N LEU A 306 14.15 25.08 15.59
CA LEU A 306 14.38 23.69 16.02
C LEU A 306 13.34 23.22 17.05
N ARG A 307 12.97 24.10 18.00
CA ARG A 307 11.94 23.79 18.99
C ARG A 307 10.58 23.57 18.33
N GLY A 308 10.23 24.42 17.37
CA GLY A 308 8.99 24.31 16.58
C GLY A 308 8.95 23.02 15.77
N LEU A 309 10.06 22.66 15.10
CA LEU A 309 10.19 21.42 14.35
C LEU A 309 9.97 20.18 15.22
N VAL A 310 10.63 20.12 16.38
CA VAL A 310 10.48 18.99 17.32
C VAL A 310 9.03 18.85 17.78
N LEU A 311 8.39 19.95 18.19
CA LEU A 311 6.97 19.94 18.57
C LEU A 311 6.06 19.50 17.42
N CYS A 312 6.33 19.97 16.21
CA CYS A 312 5.60 19.59 15.01
C CYS A 312 5.74 18.08 14.71
N ILE A 313 6.94 17.51 14.87
CA ILE A 313 7.16 16.06 14.72
C ILE A 313 6.33 15.29 15.74
N PHE A 314 6.38 15.66 17.03
CA PHE A 314 5.62 14.97 18.07
C PHE A 314 4.10 15.06 17.86
N ASN A 315 3.58 16.22 17.49
CA ASN A 315 2.16 16.40 17.18
C ASN A 315 1.73 15.60 15.93
N SER A 316 2.65 15.37 15.00
CA SER A 316 2.41 14.58 13.78
C SER A 316 2.43 13.06 14.02
N ILE A 317 2.89 12.57 15.18
CA ILE A 317 2.94 11.13 15.46
C ILE A 317 1.54 10.53 15.47
N LEU A 318 0.59 11.14 16.18
CA LEU A 318 -0.78 10.64 16.27
C LEU A 318 -1.46 10.51 14.88
N PRO A 319 -1.54 11.56 14.05
CA PRO A 319 -2.11 11.43 12.71
C PRO A 319 -1.31 10.44 11.85
N GLY A 320 0.01 10.42 11.94
CA GLY A 320 0.84 9.46 11.18
C GLY A 320 0.55 8.01 11.53
N VAL A 321 0.39 7.68 12.81
CA VAL A 321 0.06 6.32 13.26
C VAL A 321 -1.37 5.92 12.86
N LEU A 322 -2.33 6.85 12.96
CA LEU A 322 -3.70 6.59 12.50
C LEU A 322 -3.73 6.32 10.98
N ILE A 323 -3.03 7.12 10.18
CA ILE A 323 -2.91 6.91 8.73
C ILE A 323 -2.20 5.58 8.43
N LEU A 324 -1.15 5.21 9.17
CA LEU A 324 -0.46 3.93 9.00
C LEU A 324 -1.43 2.75 9.17
N PHE A 325 -2.18 2.72 10.28
CA PHE A 325 -3.13 1.65 10.56
C PHE A 325 -4.27 1.61 9.53
N LEU A 326 -4.75 2.78 9.14
CA LEU A 326 -5.84 2.93 8.20
C LEU A 326 -5.45 2.47 6.78
N VAL A 327 -4.26 2.86 6.30
CA VAL A 327 -3.75 2.41 5.01
C VAL A 327 -3.50 0.90 5.03
N PHE A 328 -2.94 0.37 6.12
CA PHE A 328 -2.79 -1.08 6.29
C PHE A 328 -4.13 -1.80 6.19
N PHE A 329 -5.12 -1.37 6.96
CA PHE A 329 -6.44 -1.98 6.99
C PHE A 329 -7.17 -1.84 5.65
N ALA A 330 -7.25 -0.63 5.11
CA ALA A 330 -7.96 -0.35 3.87
C ALA A 330 -7.34 -1.07 2.68
N PHE A 331 -6.03 -1.00 2.51
CA PHE A 331 -5.34 -1.56 1.34
C PHE A 331 -5.01 -3.04 1.52
N LEU A 332 -4.18 -3.40 2.50
CA LEU A 332 -3.69 -4.78 2.61
C LEU A 332 -4.77 -5.77 3.06
N HIS A 333 -5.73 -5.32 3.86
CA HIS A 333 -6.82 -6.16 4.29
C HIS A 333 -8.05 -6.01 3.39
N CYS A 334 -8.76 -4.87 3.41
CA CYS A 334 -10.06 -4.77 2.75
C CYS A 334 -9.96 -4.85 1.22
N TRP A 335 -9.10 -4.03 0.59
CA TRP A 335 -8.96 -3.98 -0.87
C TRP A 335 -8.45 -5.31 -1.44
N LEU A 336 -7.33 -5.85 -0.92
CA LEU A 336 -6.80 -7.12 -1.42
C LEU A 336 -7.76 -8.29 -1.18
N ASN A 337 -8.49 -8.34 -0.05
CA ASN A 337 -9.50 -9.39 0.16
C ASN A 337 -10.73 -9.23 -0.73
N ALA A 338 -11.16 -8.00 -1.03
CA ALA A 338 -12.25 -7.76 -1.98
C ALA A 338 -11.89 -8.30 -3.37
N PHE A 339 -10.70 -7.96 -3.88
CA PHE A 339 -10.19 -8.50 -5.14
C PHE A 339 -9.95 -10.01 -5.07
N ALA A 340 -9.46 -10.55 -3.94
CA ALA A 340 -9.28 -11.98 -3.77
C ALA A 340 -10.60 -12.74 -3.88
N GLU A 341 -11.65 -12.25 -3.20
CA GLU A 341 -12.98 -12.87 -3.25
C GLU A 341 -13.58 -12.76 -4.66
N MET A 342 -13.55 -11.59 -5.30
CA MET A 342 -14.05 -11.40 -6.68
C MET A 342 -13.36 -12.32 -7.69
N MET A 343 -12.04 -12.46 -7.60
CA MET A 343 -11.26 -13.32 -8.49
C MET A 343 -11.33 -14.80 -8.12
N ARG A 344 -11.99 -15.16 -7.01
CA ARG A 344 -11.98 -16.50 -6.40
C ARG A 344 -10.57 -16.96 -6.00
N PHE A 345 -9.67 -16.06 -5.65
CA PHE A 345 -8.33 -16.38 -5.16
C PHE A 345 -8.36 -16.81 -3.68
N ALA A 346 -7.80 -17.98 -3.37
CA ALA A 346 -7.94 -18.60 -2.05
C ALA A 346 -6.76 -18.36 -1.08
N ASP A 347 -5.58 -17.95 -1.54
CA ASP A 347 -4.44 -17.66 -0.64
C ASP A 347 -4.50 -16.22 -0.14
N ARG A 348 -5.13 -15.97 1.01
CA ARG A 348 -5.37 -14.59 1.52
C ARG A 348 -4.37 -14.12 2.57
N MET A 349 -3.19 -14.73 2.64
CA MET A 349 -2.11 -14.28 3.53
C MET A 349 -1.29 -13.16 2.86
N PHE A 350 -1.87 -11.96 2.81
CA PHE A 350 -1.20 -10.76 2.31
C PHE A 350 -0.26 -10.13 3.34
N TYR A 351 -0.47 -10.45 4.62
CA TYR A 351 0.31 -10.02 5.77
C TYR A 351 0.20 -11.08 6.88
N LYS A 352 1.06 -10.96 7.91
CA LYS A 352 1.05 -11.78 9.13
C LYS A 352 0.91 -10.86 10.36
N ASP A 353 1.12 -11.41 11.55
CA ASP A 353 1.09 -10.72 12.84
C ASP A 353 2.29 -9.79 13.04
N TRP A 354 2.45 -8.82 12.13
CA TRP A 354 3.58 -7.89 12.12
C TRP A 354 3.66 -7.04 13.40
N TRP A 355 2.53 -6.80 14.06
CA TRP A 355 2.43 -6.09 15.34
C TRP A 355 3.15 -6.81 16.49
N ASN A 356 3.30 -8.13 16.42
CA ASN A 356 4.03 -8.94 17.39
C ASN A 356 5.54 -9.03 17.10
N SER A 357 6.04 -8.31 16.09
CA SER A 357 7.45 -8.41 15.68
C SER A 357 8.39 -7.83 16.75
N THR A 358 9.41 -8.61 17.14
CA THR A 358 10.48 -8.15 18.04
C THR A 358 11.74 -7.69 17.28
N SER A 359 11.79 -7.91 15.96
CA SER A 359 12.89 -7.52 15.08
C SER A 359 12.36 -6.82 13.84
N TYR A 360 13.16 -5.88 13.28
CA TYR A 360 12.83 -5.24 12.00
C TYR A 360 12.86 -6.24 10.84
N ALA A 361 13.74 -7.24 10.90
CA ALA A 361 13.75 -8.34 9.94
C ALA A 361 12.40 -9.09 9.90
N ASN A 362 11.80 -9.37 11.07
CA ASN A 362 10.48 -10.00 11.13
C ASN A 362 9.39 -9.04 10.66
N TYR A 363 9.44 -7.76 11.05
CA TYR A 363 8.49 -6.74 10.60
C TYR A 363 8.42 -6.66 9.07
N TYR A 364 9.56 -6.49 8.38
CA TYR A 364 9.58 -6.40 6.91
C TYR A 364 9.06 -7.66 6.19
N ARG A 365 9.25 -8.84 6.81
CA ARG A 365 8.74 -10.13 6.29
C ARG A 365 7.24 -10.31 6.46
N THR A 366 6.63 -9.60 7.41
CA THR A 366 5.26 -9.87 7.88
C THR A 366 4.28 -8.75 7.55
N TRP A 367 4.75 -7.51 7.40
CA TRP A 367 3.93 -6.34 7.10
C TRP A 367 3.20 -6.45 5.74
N ASN A 368 3.94 -6.61 4.64
CA ASN A 368 3.40 -6.78 3.30
C ASN A 368 4.08 -7.99 2.64
N VAL A 369 3.48 -9.17 2.85
CA VAL A 369 4.01 -10.44 2.35
C VAL A 369 4.01 -10.46 0.82
N VAL A 370 3.08 -9.77 0.16
CA VAL A 370 2.98 -9.75 -1.30
C VAL A 370 4.21 -9.10 -1.95
N VAL A 371 4.59 -7.91 -1.48
CA VAL A 371 5.79 -7.20 -1.97
C VAL A 371 7.06 -7.85 -1.45
N HIS A 372 7.08 -8.26 -0.18
CA HIS A 372 8.22 -8.97 0.40
C HIS A 372 8.57 -10.23 -0.39
N ASP A 373 7.59 -11.06 -0.73
CA ASP A 373 7.84 -12.29 -1.48
C ASP A 373 8.39 -11.98 -2.88
N TRP A 374 7.87 -10.97 -3.58
CA TRP A 374 8.43 -10.55 -4.86
C TRP A 374 9.91 -10.14 -4.74
N LEU A 375 10.23 -9.28 -3.77
CA LEU A 375 11.61 -8.85 -3.52
C LEU A 375 12.51 -10.02 -3.12
N TYR A 376 12.01 -10.95 -2.31
CA TYR A 376 12.77 -12.12 -1.89
C TYR A 376 13.05 -13.08 -3.06
N TYR A 377 12.04 -13.42 -3.86
CA TYR A 377 12.21 -14.42 -4.92
C TYR A 377 12.90 -13.87 -6.17
N TYR A 378 12.66 -12.61 -6.55
CA TYR A 378 13.17 -12.06 -7.83
C TYR A 378 14.30 -11.05 -7.67
N ALA A 379 14.49 -10.45 -6.50
CA ALA A 379 15.64 -9.58 -6.26
C ALA A 379 16.69 -10.28 -5.40
N TYR A 380 16.35 -10.69 -4.17
CA TYR A 380 17.31 -11.28 -3.23
C TYR A 380 17.91 -12.60 -3.74
N ARG A 381 17.06 -13.56 -4.14
CA ARG A 381 17.53 -14.87 -4.62
C ARG A 381 18.29 -14.78 -5.93
N ASP A 382 17.85 -13.94 -6.85
CA ASP A 382 18.50 -13.77 -8.15
C ASP A 382 19.84 -13.06 -8.02
N PHE A 383 19.94 -12.07 -7.13
CA PHE A 383 21.21 -11.45 -6.79
C PHE A 383 22.20 -12.48 -6.21
N LEU A 384 21.75 -13.34 -5.29
CA LEU A 384 22.58 -14.41 -4.73
C LEU A 384 22.94 -15.49 -5.75
N TRP A 385 22.07 -15.74 -6.73
CA TRP A 385 22.35 -16.66 -7.83
C TRP A 385 23.41 -16.08 -8.77
N PHE A 386 23.35 -14.78 -9.07
CA PHE A 386 24.27 -14.09 -9.98
C PHE A 386 25.66 -13.83 -9.34
N PHE A 387 25.71 -13.29 -8.12
CA PHE A 387 26.97 -12.94 -7.45
C PHE A 387 27.52 -14.04 -6.52
N GLY A 388 26.72 -15.07 -6.23
CA GLY A 388 27.08 -16.19 -5.37
C GLY A 388 26.61 -16.06 -3.93
N LYS A 389 26.39 -17.21 -3.28
CA LYS A 389 25.76 -17.34 -1.94
C LYS A 389 26.55 -16.70 -0.79
N LYS A 390 27.81 -16.30 -1.01
CA LYS A 390 28.67 -15.66 0.01
C LYS A 390 28.26 -14.21 0.29
N PHE A 391 27.63 -13.52 -0.66
CA PHE A 391 27.30 -12.09 -0.57
C PHE A 391 25.93 -11.79 0.04
N LYS A 392 25.56 -12.47 1.15
CA LYS A 392 24.24 -12.31 1.78
C LYS A 392 23.97 -10.89 2.28
N ALA A 393 24.97 -10.22 2.84
CA ALA A 393 24.85 -8.85 3.32
C ALA A 393 24.65 -7.86 2.17
N ALA A 394 25.41 -8.00 1.08
CA ALA A 394 25.27 -7.17 -0.11
C ALA A 394 23.91 -7.40 -0.82
N ALA A 395 23.44 -8.66 -0.89
CA ALA A 395 22.12 -8.97 -1.42
C ALA A 395 21.00 -8.33 -0.58
N MET A 396 21.13 -8.36 0.74
CA MET A 396 20.18 -7.71 1.64
C MET A 396 20.20 -6.19 1.44
N LEU A 397 21.38 -5.57 1.47
CA LEU A 397 21.54 -4.13 1.25
C LEU A 397 20.95 -3.70 -0.09
N SER A 398 21.26 -4.42 -1.17
CA SER A 398 20.73 -4.17 -2.51
C SER A 398 19.19 -4.15 -2.53
N VAL A 399 18.55 -5.15 -1.91
CA VAL A 399 17.08 -5.22 -1.85
C VAL A 399 16.48 -4.08 -1.03
N PHE A 400 17.11 -3.72 0.10
CA PHE A 400 16.69 -2.55 0.88
C PHE A 400 16.84 -1.26 0.10
N THR A 401 17.96 -1.06 -0.61
CA THR A 401 18.19 0.12 -1.44
C THR A 401 17.19 0.22 -2.58
N VAL A 402 16.91 -0.88 -3.29
CA VAL A 402 15.88 -0.92 -4.35
C VAL A 402 14.51 -0.58 -3.77
N SER A 403 14.14 -1.16 -2.63
CA SER A 403 12.87 -0.86 -1.97
C SER A 403 12.78 0.62 -1.57
N ALA A 404 13.81 1.15 -0.90
CA ALA A 404 13.84 2.55 -0.46
C ALA A 404 13.78 3.53 -1.64
N ALA A 405 14.53 3.24 -2.72
CA ALA A 405 14.54 4.06 -3.93
C ALA A 405 13.16 4.08 -4.62
N VAL A 406 12.46 2.94 -4.67
CA VAL A 406 11.11 2.88 -5.25
C VAL A 406 10.10 3.64 -4.39
N HIS A 407 10.18 3.56 -3.05
CA HIS A 407 9.30 4.35 -2.18
C HIS A 407 9.55 5.85 -2.36
N GLU A 408 10.81 6.27 -2.41
CA GLU A 408 11.17 7.67 -2.65
C GLU A 408 10.75 8.15 -4.03
N TYR A 409 10.90 7.31 -5.06
CA TYR A 409 10.40 7.57 -6.41
C TYR A 409 8.89 7.83 -6.41
N VAL A 410 8.11 6.97 -5.75
CA VAL A 410 6.65 7.15 -5.66
C VAL A 410 6.33 8.49 -5.00
N LEU A 411 6.92 8.78 -3.84
CA LEU A 411 6.66 10.04 -3.13
C LEU A 411 7.10 11.27 -3.95
N SER A 412 8.27 11.20 -4.58
CA SER A 412 8.85 12.32 -5.32
C SER A 412 8.00 12.72 -6.53
N ILE A 413 7.50 11.73 -7.28
CA ILE A 413 6.62 11.99 -8.43
C ILE A 413 5.26 12.48 -7.94
N CYS A 414 4.69 11.85 -6.90
CA CYS A 414 3.35 12.20 -6.43
C CYS A 414 3.29 13.60 -5.81
N PHE A 415 4.31 14.00 -5.04
CA PHE A 415 4.42 15.34 -4.49
C PHE A 415 5.05 16.36 -5.46
N GLY A 416 5.75 15.91 -6.50
CA GLY A 416 6.38 16.79 -7.49
C GLY A 416 7.65 17.50 -7.02
N PHE A 417 8.31 16.97 -5.98
CA PHE A 417 9.60 17.44 -5.49
C PHE A 417 10.43 16.28 -4.95
N PHE A 418 11.75 16.40 -4.93
CA PHE A 418 12.63 15.37 -4.40
C PHE A 418 13.10 15.75 -2.99
N TYR A 419 12.59 15.06 -1.98
CA TYR A 419 12.98 15.28 -0.59
C TYR A 419 13.22 13.93 0.11
N PRO A 420 14.45 13.38 0.06
CA PRO A 420 14.74 11.97 0.32
C PRO A 420 14.74 11.56 1.80
N VAL A 421 13.79 12.08 2.58
CA VAL A 421 13.61 11.77 4.00
C VAL A 421 13.27 10.29 4.17
N LEU A 422 12.36 9.76 3.36
CA LEU A 422 11.95 8.36 3.48
C LEU A 422 13.11 7.43 3.12
N PHE A 423 13.82 7.71 2.03
CA PHE A 423 15.04 6.98 1.66
C PHE A 423 16.07 6.94 2.80
N CYS A 424 16.39 8.10 3.38
CA CYS A 424 17.33 8.21 4.49
C CYS A 424 16.82 7.46 5.73
N LEU A 425 15.51 7.50 6.01
CA LEU A 425 14.93 6.81 7.16
C LEU A 425 15.05 5.28 7.00
N PHE A 426 14.73 4.74 5.83
CA PHE A 426 14.88 3.32 5.54
C PHE A 426 16.35 2.87 5.53
N MET A 427 17.25 3.64 4.91
CA MET A 427 18.65 3.26 4.77
C MET A 427 19.42 3.42 6.08
N CYS A 428 19.24 4.51 6.81
CA CYS A 428 19.94 4.74 8.08
C CYS A 428 19.29 3.91 9.19
N PHE A 429 18.04 4.20 9.54
CA PHE A 429 17.39 3.54 10.67
C PHE A 429 16.97 2.11 10.33
N GLY A 430 16.41 1.87 9.14
CA GLY A 430 15.99 0.52 8.74
C GLY A 430 17.15 -0.47 8.68
N MET A 431 18.31 -0.10 8.11
CA MET A 431 19.48 -0.99 8.11
C MET A 431 20.12 -1.11 9.49
N LEU A 432 20.31 0.01 10.20
CA LEU A 432 20.89 0.00 11.54
C LEU A 432 20.09 -0.91 12.48
N PHE A 433 18.76 -0.74 12.49
CA PHE A 433 17.90 -1.57 13.32
C PHE A 433 17.78 -3.01 12.83
N ASN A 434 17.89 -3.29 11.53
CA ASN A 434 17.92 -4.66 11.05
C ASN A 434 19.14 -5.45 11.57
N PHE A 435 20.30 -4.78 11.75
CA PHE A 435 21.48 -5.40 12.35
C PHE A 435 21.46 -5.42 13.88
N ILE A 436 21.03 -4.33 14.53
CA ILE A 436 21.00 -4.20 16.00
C ILE A 436 19.86 -5.05 16.61
N LEU A 437 18.66 -4.96 16.03
CA LEU A 437 17.45 -5.66 16.47
C LEU A 437 17.28 -6.95 15.67
N ASN A 438 18.27 -7.83 15.78
CA ASN A 438 18.29 -9.11 15.07
C ASN A 438 17.33 -10.14 15.70
N ASP A 439 16.93 -11.15 14.93
CA ASP A 439 15.99 -12.23 15.28
C ASP A 439 16.34 -13.04 16.55
N ARG A 440 17.58 -12.89 17.06
CA ARG A 440 18.02 -13.49 18.32
C ARG A 440 17.38 -12.83 19.55
N ARG A 441 16.92 -11.58 19.42
CA ARG A 441 16.32 -10.78 20.49
C ARG A 441 14.79 -10.98 20.49
N LYS A 442 14.30 -11.78 21.45
CA LYS A 442 12.89 -12.20 21.54
C LYS A 442 12.10 -11.60 22.71
N GLY A 443 12.75 -10.82 23.57
CA GLY A 443 12.09 -10.18 24.72
C GLY A 443 11.04 -9.13 24.30
N PRO A 444 10.02 -8.88 25.14
CA PRO A 444 8.93 -7.94 24.85
C PRO A 444 9.41 -6.48 24.71
N ILE A 445 10.50 -6.12 25.40
CA ILE A 445 11.11 -4.79 25.30
C ILE A 445 11.47 -4.42 23.85
N TRP A 446 11.85 -5.39 23.03
CA TRP A 446 12.23 -5.16 21.64
C TRP A 446 11.01 -4.83 20.77
N ASN A 447 9.83 -5.36 21.11
CA ASN A 447 8.59 -4.96 20.47
C ASN A 447 8.24 -3.50 20.82
N VAL A 448 8.41 -3.09 22.09
CA VAL A 448 8.20 -1.69 22.51
C VAL A 448 9.15 -0.74 21.76
N ILE A 449 10.44 -1.07 21.69
CA ILE A 449 11.42 -0.27 20.94
C ILE A 449 11.05 -0.16 19.45
N MET A 450 10.60 -1.27 18.85
CA MET A 450 10.15 -1.30 17.46
C MET A 450 8.96 -0.35 17.25
N TRP A 451 7.93 -0.43 18.11
CA TRP A 451 6.77 0.45 18.04
C TRP A 451 7.12 1.92 18.24
N THR A 452 7.94 2.25 19.24
CA THR A 452 8.41 3.62 19.48
C THR A 452 9.13 4.18 18.25
N SER A 453 10.01 3.37 17.65
CA SER A 453 10.74 3.77 16.45
C SER A 453 9.82 3.91 15.23
N LEU A 454 8.81 3.04 15.08
CA LEU A 454 7.84 3.12 13.99
C LEU A 454 6.97 4.37 14.11
N PHE A 455 6.49 4.68 15.33
CA PHE A 455 5.68 5.87 15.62
C PHE A 455 6.46 7.16 15.36
N LEU A 456 7.69 7.24 15.86
CA LEU A 456 8.56 8.38 15.61
C LEU A 456 8.84 8.54 14.11
N GLY A 457 9.11 7.43 13.40
CA GLY A 457 9.33 7.46 11.96
C GLY A 457 8.13 7.98 11.18
N GLN A 458 6.90 7.55 11.52
CA GLN A 458 5.68 8.08 10.90
C GLN A 458 5.48 9.57 11.18
N GLY A 459 5.75 10.02 12.41
CA GLY A 459 5.69 11.44 12.76
C GLY A 459 6.65 12.30 11.94
N VAL A 460 7.89 11.82 11.75
CA VAL A 460 8.90 12.48 10.92
C VAL A 460 8.46 12.57 9.46
N ILE A 461 7.95 11.47 8.89
CA ILE A 461 7.50 11.42 7.49
C ILE A 461 6.35 12.40 7.27
N ILE A 462 5.29 12.33 8.07
CA ILE A 462 4.12 13.21 7.91
C ILE A 462 4.51 14.67 8.10
N CYS A 463 5.34 14.97 9.11
CA CYS A 463 5.78 16.34 9.39
C CYS A 463 6.58 16.92 8.23
N LEU A 464 7.67 16.25 7.84
CA LEU A 464 8.65 16.80 6.89
C LEU A 464 8.09 16.90 5.47
N TYR A 465 7.35 15.90 4.97
CA TYR A 465 6.74 16.00 3.64
C TYR A 465 5.61 17.04 3.60
N SER A 466 4.82 17.17 4.67
CA SER A 466 3.75 18.18 4.71
C SER A 466 4.32 19.60 4.79
N GLN A 467 5.33 19.82 5.62
CA GLN A 467 6.01 21.12 5.71
C GLN A 467 6.61 21.53 4.36
N GLU A 468 7.32 20.62 3.68
CA GLU A 468 7.89 20.91 2.36
C GLU A 468 6.80 21.17 1.31
N TRP A 469 5.71 20.41 1.33
CA TRP A 469 4.57 20.61 0.43
C TRP A 469 3.95 22.00 0.60
N TYR A 470 3.65 22.42 1.84
CA TYR A 470 3.09 23.75 2.10
C TYR A 470 4.09 24.87 1.81
N ALA A 471 5.38 24.71 2.18
CA ALA A 471 6.41 25.70 1.89
C ALA A 471 6.54 25.99 0.38
N ARG A 472 6.41 24.96 -0.47
CA ARG A 472 6.41 25.11 -1.94
C ARG A 472 5.16 25.79 -2.48
N GLN A 473 4.02 25.69 -1.80
CA GLN A 473 2.81 26.41 -2.20
C GLN A 473 2.88 27.90 -1.87
N TYR A 474 3.40 28.24 -0.68
CA TYR A 474 3.53 29.64 -0.28
C TYR A 474 4.67 30.37 -0.98
N CYS A 475 5.76 29.67 -1.29
CA CYS A 475 6.87 30.20 -2.06
C CYS A 475 6.95 29.43 -3.39
N PRO A 476 6.21 29.81 -4.45
CA PRO A 476 6.36 29.20 -5.77
C PRO A 476 7.70 29.57 -6.43
N ALA A 477 8.17 28.73 -7.36
CA ALA A 477 9.38 29.03 -8.15
C ALA A 477 8.98 29.88 -9.36
N GLU A 478 9.58 31.05 -9.55
CA GLU A 478 9.35 31.85 -10.76
C GLU A 478 10.03 31.23 -11.98
N ASN A 479 11.22 30.65 -11.82
CA ASN A 479 11.96 29.91 -12.86
C ASN A 479 12.58 28.64 -12.25
N PRO A 480 11.90 27.47 -12.33
CA PRO A 480 12.40 26.26 -11.68
C PRO A 480 13.63 25.70 -12.41
N GLU A 481 14.82 25.93 -11.86
CA GLU A 481 16.02 25.18 -12.24
C GLU A 481 15.98 23.77 -11.63
N PHE A 482 16.79 22.84 -12.16
CA PHE A 482 16.90 21.49 -11.59
C PHE A 482 17.25 21.49 -10.09
N LEU A 483 18.05 22.47 -9.65
CA LEU A 483 18.43 22.64 -8.24
C LEU A 483 17.23 22.99 -7.33
N ASP A 484 16.17 23.60 -7.86
CA ASP A 484 14.97 23.93 -7.09
C ASP A 484 14.14 22.70 -6.70
N TYR A 485 14.30 21.60 -7.42
CA TYR A 485 13.68 20.31 -7.08
C TYR A 485 14.44 19.56 -5.99
N LEU A 486 15.74 19.83 -5.83
CA LEU A 486 16.62 19.20 -4.84
C LEU A 486 16.75 20.02 -3.55
N LYS A 487 16.65 21.34 -3.64
CA LYS A 487 16.76 22.25 -2.48
C LYS A 487 15.43 22.28 -1.71
N PRO A 488 15.40 21.88 -0.42
CA PRO A 488 14.19 21.92 0.37
C PRO A 488 13.78 23.36 0.66
N ARG A 489 12.56 23.75 0.26
CA ARG A 489 12.05 25.12 0.46
C ARG A 489 11.65 25.38 1.90
N SER A 490 11.28 24.34 2.64
CA SER A 490 10.99 24.39 4.07
C SER A 490 12.13 24.98 4.91
N TRP A 491 13.38 24.93 4.42
CA TRP A 491 14.54 25.47 5.14
C TRP A 491 15.10 26.74 4.51
N SER A 492 14.79 27.02 3.24
CA SER A 492 15.42 28.09 2.49
C SER A 492 14.51 29.27 2.16
N CYS A 493 13.18 29.08 2.14
CA CYS A 493 12.28 30.21 1.92
C CYS A 493 12.09 30.97 3.24
N HIS A 494 12.52 32.22 3.27
CA HIS A 494 12.04 33.18 4.24
C HIS A 494 10.86 33.90 3.60
N MET A 495 9.66 33.71 4.14
CA MET A 495 8.53 34.54 3.72
C MET A 495 8.90 36.01 3.98
N GLN A 496 8.97 36.81 2.93
CA GLN A 496 8.88 38.26 3.10
C GLN A 496 7.45 38.52 3.56
N MET A 497 7.31 38.87 4.85
CA MET A 497 6.04 39.34 5.42
C MET A 497 5.57 40.62 4.74
#